data_AF-A0A925ZZV5-F1
#
_entry.id   AF-A0A925ZZV5-F1
#
_cell.length_a   1.000
_cell.length_b   1.000
_cell.length_c   1.000
_cell.angle_alpha   90.00
_cell.angle_beta   90.00
_cell.angle_gamma   90.00
#
_symmetry.space_group_name_H-M   'P 1'
#
loop_
_entity.id
_entity.type
_entity.pdbx_description
1 polymer ?
#
loop_
_entity_poly.entity_id
_entity_poly.type
_entity_poly.pdbx_seq_one_letter_code
_entity_poly.pdbx_strand_id
1 'polypeptide(L)'
;MDVLVRLEDRPSDSPVLAHVNSLPVLPFGTRSRREVVTLYGVVDAQSLALALAATVESERLEATRTGVVRHLGVWPDRGAVGDSAWRDKTTGRLVTRDLDIPLNTLQARATELLSECGTTLRRVAAGLAMPDWPEGMVRALSFSVSPTDTYYTGGGAGFVGHRDDGQVENWLDSVRTADAFSFDVEGD
;
A
#
# COMPACT_ATOMS: atom_id res chain seq x y z
N MET A 1 -3.53 7.80 -1.27
CA MET A 1 -3.70 6.34 -1.46
C MET A 1 -3.86 5.69 -0.09
N ASP A 2 -4.93 4.92 0.13
CA ASP A 2 -5.07 4.11 1.36
C ASP A 2 -4.46 2.73 1.14
N VAL A 3 -3.65 2.25 2.08
CA VAL A 3 -2.88 1.01 1.95
C VAL A 3 -3.09 0.13 3.17
N LEU A 4 -3.47 -1.13 2.92
CA LEU A 4 -3.43 -2.22 3.89
C LEU A 4 -2.23 -3.09 3.61
N VAL A 5 -1.27 -3.14 4.53
CA VAL A 5 -0.14 -4.07 4.45
C VAL A 5 -0.43 -5.26 5.33
N ARG A 6 -0.23 -6.46 4.79
CA ARG A 6 -0.32 -7.74 5.47
C ARG A 6 1.03 -8.42 5.44
N LEU A 7 1.33 -9.20 6.48
CA LEU A 7 2.48 -10.08 6.52
C LEU A 7 2.00 -11.53 6.58
N GLU A 8 2.47 -12.34 5.64
CA GLU A 8 2.18 -13.77 5.54
C GLU A 8 3.47 -14.59 5.46
N ASP A 9 3.39 -15.85 5.86
CA ASP A 9 4.48 -16.79 5.68
C ASP A 9 4.76 -16.99 4.20
N ARG A 10 6.05 -17.09 3.86
CA ARG A 10 6.45 -17.26 2.46
C ARG A 10 5.99 -18.64 1.96
N PRO A 11 5.32 -18.72 0.80
CA PRO A 11 5.06 -19.99 0.14
C PRO A 11 6.40 -20.67 -0.16
N SER A 12 6.54 -21.95 0.18
CA SER A 12 7.80 -22.71 0.13
C SER A 12 8.50 -22.65 -1.24
N ASP A 13 7.74 -22.48 -2.32
CA ASP A 13 8.22 -22.59 -3.70
C ASP A 13 8.23 -21.27 -4.48
N SER A 14 7.94 -20.13 -3.84
CA SER A 14 7.78 -18.85 -4.55
C SER A 14 8.82 -17.80 -4.15
N PRO A 15 9.62 -17.27 -5.10
CA PRO A 15 10.53 -16.14 -4.84
C PRO A 15 9.80 -14.79 -4.76
N VAL A 16 8.46 -14.78 -4.75
CA VAL A 16 7.64 -13.57 -4.62
C VAL A 16 7.90 -12.92 -3.25
N LEU A 17 8.26 -11.65 -3.29
CA LEU A 17 8.46 -10.80 -2.13
C LEU A 17 7.13 -10.20 -1.64
N ALA A 18 6.27 -9.78 -2.57
CA ALA A 18 4.95 -9.25 -2.24
C ALA A 18 3.90 -9.55 -3.31
N HIS A 19 2.62 -9.58 -2.90
CA HIS A 19 1.49 -9.37 -3.80
C HIS A 19 0.86 -8.01 -3.57
N VAL A 20 0.52 -7.32 -4.65
CA VAL A 20 -0.21 -6.04 -4.63
C VAL A 20 -1.54 -6.24 -5.33
N ASN A 21 -2.61 -5.87 -4.63
CA ASN A 21 -3.98 -5.98 -5.11
C ASN A 21 -4.71 -4.67 -4.91
N SER A 22 -5.24 -4.08 -5.97
CA SER A 22 -6.06 -2.89 -5.82
C SER A 22 -7.53 -3.27 -5.64
N LEU A 23 -8.19 -2.82 -4.58
CA LEU A 23 -9.62 -3.02 -4.42
C LEU A 23 -10.39 -1.91 -5.15
N PRO A 24 -11.43 -2.26 -5.93
CA PRO A 24 -12.25 -1.26 -6.60
C PRO A 24 -13.01 -0.42 -5.58
N VAL A 25 -13.13 0.88 -5.86
CA VAL A 25 -14.01 1.76 -5.08
C VAL A 25 -15.45 1.42 -5.44
N LEU A 26 -16.26 1.04 -4.44
CA LEU A 26 -17.69 0.83 -4.64
C LEU A 26 -18.34 2.17 -5.05
N PRO A 27 -19.25 2.17 -6.04
CA PRO A 27 -19.83 3.40 -6.61
C PRO A 27 -20.63 4.26 -5.62
N PHE A 28 -20.93 3.76 -4.42
CA PHE A 28 -21.67 4.46 -3.37
C PHE A 28 -20.88 4.59 -2.06
N GLY A 29 -19.59 4.26 -2.07
CA GLY A 29 -18.72 4.36 -0.90
C GLY A 29 -17.97 5.69 -0.85
N THR A 30 -17.85 6.28 0.33
CA THR A 30 -16.99 7.44 0.62
C THR A 30 -15.51 7.09 0.74
N ARG A 31 -15.14 5.81 0.59
CA ARG A 31 -13.77 5.35 0.76
C ARG A 31 -12.95 5.58 -0.50
N SER A 32 -11.76 6.15 -0.30
CA SER A 32 -10.71 6.17 -1.31
C SER A 32 -10.35 4.74 -1.74
N ARG A 33 -9.82 4.61 -2.96
CA ARG A 33 -9.26 3.36 -3.46
C ARG A 33 -8.25 2.80 -2.44
N ARG A 34 -8.45 1.54 -2.06
CA ARG A 34 -7.59 0.84 -1.10
C ARG A 34 -6.71 -0.18 -1.81
N GLU A 35 -5.42 -0.07 -1.57
CA GLU A 35 -4.41 -0.98 -2.08
C GLU A 35 -4.06 -1.99 -0.98
N VAL A 36 -4.06 -3.28 -1.31
CA VAL A 36 -3.72 -4.36 -0.39
C VAL A 36 -2.38 -4.91 -0.79
N VAL A 37 -1.39 -4.77 0.08
CA VAL A 37 -0.04 -5.28 -0.09
C VAL A 37 0.15 -6.45 0.86
N THR A 38 0.40 -7.64 0.34
CA THR A 38 0.78 -8.82 1.13
C THR A 38 2.27 -9.05 0.99
N LEU A 39 3.04 -8.85 2.06
CA LEU A 39 4.47 -9.14 2.13
C LEU A 39 4.72 -10.58 2.61
N TYR A 40 5.77 -11.21 2.09
CA TYR A 40 6.11 -12.59 2.43
C TYR A 40 7.48 -12.75 3.09
N GLY A 41 7.50 -13.44 4.23
CA GLY A 41 8.72 -13.79 4.95
C GLY A 41 9.26 -12.64 5.80
N VAL A 42 10.54 -12.31 5.67
CA VAL A 42 11.14 -11.22 6.47
C VAL A 42 10.74 -9.87 5.89
N VAL A 43 10.12 -9.03 6.72
CA VAL A 43 9.71 -7.67 6.35
C VAL A 43 10.73 -6.66 6.84
N ASP A 44 11.11 -5.76 5.94
CA ASP A 44 11.91 -4.58 6.21
C ASP A 44 11.33 -3.38 5.44
N ALA A 45 11.94 -2.20 5.62
CA ALA A 45 11.48 -1.01 4.91
C ALA A 45 11.71 -1.10 3.39
N GLN A 46 12.74 -1.82 2.95
CA GLN A 46 13.10 -1.93 1.53
C GLN A 46 12.08 -2.77 0.75
N SER A 47 11.72 -3.93 1.28
CA SER A 47 10.70 -4.83 0.75
C SER A 47 9.33 -4.15 0.70
N LEU A 48 8.95 -3.44 1.76
CA LEU A 48 7.74 -2.62 1.76
C LEU A 48 7.82 -1.50 0.70
N ALA A 49 8.95 -0.81 0.57
CA ALA A 49 9.12 0.24 -0.43
C ALA A 49 9.02 -0.28 -1.87
N LEU A 50 9.58 -1.47 -2.16
CA LEU A 50 9.45 -2.13 -3.47
C LEU A 50 8.00 -2.48 -3.78
N ALA A 51 7.26 -2.99 -2.79
CA ALA A 51 5.85 -3.31 -2.96
C ALA A 51 5.01 -2.04 -3.23
N LEU A 52 5.25 -0.97 -2.48
CA LEU A 52 4.58 0.32 -2.70
C LEU A 52 4.96 0.97 -4.04
N ALA A 53 6.22 0.83 -4.46
CA ALA A 53 6.66 1.28 -5.77
C ALA A 53 5.87 0.58 -6.89
N ALA A 54 5.62 -0.73 -6.75
CA ALA A 54 4.79 -1.48 -7.70
C ALA A 54 3.35 -0.95 -7.72
N THR A 55 2.78 -0.62 -6.56
CA THR A 55 1.46 0.02 -6.47
C THR A 55 1.42 1.34 -7.23
N VAL A 56 2.37 2.25 -6.97
CA VAL A 56 2.43 3.58 -7.59
C VAL A 56 2.66 3.50 -9.09
N GLU A 57 3.61 2.67 -9.54
CA GLU A 57 3.91 2.55 -10.97
C GLU A 57 2.78 1.87 -11.74
N SER A 58 2.12 0.87 -11.15
CA SER A 58 0.96 0.24 -11.78
C SER A 58 -0.24 1.17 -11.89
N GLU A 59 -0.41 2.08 -10.92
CA GLU A 59 -1.40 3.14 -11.01
C GLU A 59 -1.06 4.13 -12.12
N ARG A 60 0.21 4.53 -12.24
CA ARG A 60 0.67 5.44 -13.29
C ARG A 60 0.45 4.88 -14.70
N LEU A 61 0.70 3.58 -14.90
CA LEU A 61 0.45 2.90 -16.19
C LEU A 61 -1.03 2.84 -16.59
N GLU A 62 -1.92 3.00 -15.61
CA GLU A 62 -3.37 2.85 -15.73
C GLU A 62 -4.13 4.16 -15.43
N ALA A 63 -3.43 5.29 -15.33
CA ALA A 63 -3.97 6.56 -14.84
C ALA A 63 -5.15 7.12 -15.66
N THR A 64 -5.26 6.76 -16.94
CA THR A 64 -6.34 7.21 -17.82
C THR A 64 -7.61 6.36 -17.70
N ARG A 65 -7.59 5.28 -16.92
CA ARG A 65 -8.68 4.30 -16.83
C ARG A 65 -9.34 4.34 -15.46
N THR A 66 -10.67 4.26 -15.44
CA THR A 66 -11.46 4.27 -14.20
C THR A 66 -11.89 2.87 -13.82
N GLY A 67 -11.92 2.56 -12.51
CA GLY A 67 -12.41 1.27 -12.03
C GLY A 67 -11.49 0.09 -12.39
N VAL A 68 -10.21 0.37 -12.65
CA VAL A 68 -9.20 -0.66 -12.89
C VAL A 68 -8.93 -1.42 -11.60
N VAL A 69 -8.93 -2.74 -11.68
CA VAL A 69 -8.40 -3.64 -10.65
C VAL A 69 -7.03 -4.12 -11.13
N ARG A 70 -6.07 -4.27 -10.21
CA ARG A 70 -4.70 -4.68 -10.50
C ARG A 70 -4.29 -5.78 -9.55
N HIS A 71 -3.57 -6.76 -10.09
CA HIS A 71 -3.02 -7.90 -9.38
C HIS A 71 -1.56 -8.05 -9.81
N LEU A 72 -0.62 -7.89 -8.88
CA LEU A 72 0.81 -7.96 -9.19
C LEU A 72 1.53 -8.83 -8.17
N GLY A 73 2.42 -9.69 -8.65
CA GLY A 73 3.52 -10.22 -7.85
C GLY A 73 4.73 -9.28 -7.96
N VAL A 74 5.48 -9.14 -6.88
CA VAL A 74 6.72 -8.37 -6.82
C VAL A 74 7.87 -9.32 -6.51
N TRP A 75 8.88 -9.31 -7.36
CA TRP A 75 10.08 -10.12 -7.26
C TRP A 75 11.30 -9.22 -7.09
N PRO A 76 12.24 -9.56 -6.19
CA PRO A 76 13.42 -8.73 -5.93
C PRO A 76 14.41 -8.70 -7.10
N ASP A 77 14.38 -9.70 -7.97
CA ASP A 77 15.30 -9.92 -9.10
C ASP A 77 14.67 -9.68 -10.49
N ARG A 78 13.33 -9.60 -10.57
CA ARG A 78 12.59 -9.43 -11.83
C ARG A 78 11.84 -8.10 -11.95
N GLY A 79 11.32 -7.57 -10.84
CA GLY A 79 10.40 -6.43 -10.86
C GLY A 79 8.97 -6.86 -10.49
N ALA A 80 7.95 -6.18 -11.02
CA ALA A 80 6.55 -6.51 -10.72
C ALA A 80 5.81 -6.97 -11.96
N VAL A 81 5.15 -8.12 -11.87
CA VAL A 81 4.44 -8.75 -12.99
C VAL A 81 3.06 -9.20 -12.55
N GLY A 82 2.08 -9.03 -13.43
CA GLY A 82 0.73 -9.52 -13.23
C GLY A 82 -0.20 -8.91 -14.26
N ASP A 83 -1.38 -8.47 -13.84
CA ASP A 83 -2.40 -7.97 -14.74
C ASP A 83 -3.21 -6.80 -14.15
N SER A 84 -3.94 -6.16 -15.06
CA SER A 84 -4.98 -5.22 -14.75
C SER A 84 -6.24 -5.57 -15.51
N ALA A 85 -7.39 -5.32 -14.88
CA ALA A 85 -8.70 -5.59 -15.45
C ALA A 85 -9.64 -4.41 -15.25
N TRP A 86 -10.39 -4.04 -16.28
CA TRP A 86 -11.42 -3.00 -16.19
C TRP A 86 -12.59 -3.28 -17.14
N ARG A 87 -13.73 -2.65 -16.89
CA ARG A 87 -14.85 -2.66 -17.84
C ARG A 87 -14.70 -1.52 -18.82
N ASP A 88 -14.67 -1.84 -20.12
CA ASP A 88 -14.73 -0.83 -21.17
C ASP A 88 -16.10 -0.13 -21.12
N LYS A 89 -16.09 1.20 -21.06
CA LYS A 89 -17.31 2.02 -20.98
C LYS A 89 -18.11 1.98 -22.27
N THR A 90 -17.46 1.77 -23.42
CA THR A 90 -18.11 1.79 -24.72
C THR A 90 -18.79 0.46 -25.02
N THR A 91 -18.10 -0.66 -24.76
CA THR A 91 -18.61 -2.00 -25.09
C THR A 91 -19.20 -2.76 -23.90
N GLY A 92 -18.97 -2.28 -22.67
CA GLY A 92 -19.35 -2.98 -21.44
C GLY A 92 -18.55 -4.25 -21.14
N ARG A 93 -17.59 -4.62 -22.01
CA ARG A 93 -16.81 -5.85 -21.88
C ARG A 93 -15.70 -5.70 -20.85
N LEU A 94 -15.36 -6.80 -20.19
CA LEU A 94 -14.17 -6.89 -19.37
C LEU A 94 -12.94 -6.93 -20.28
N VAL A 95 -12.00 -6.02 -20.04
CA VAL A 95 -10.70 -5.96 -20.70
C VAL A 95 -9.64 -6.29 -19.67
N THR A 96 -8.70 -7.16 -20.04
CA THR A 96 -7.53 -7.52 -19.24
C THR A 96 -6.26 -7.07 -19.97
N ARG A 97 -5.25 -6.66 -19.22
CA ARG A 97 -3.97 -6.23 -19.75
C ARG A 97 -2.85 -6.69 -18.82
N ASP A 98 -1.86 -7.35 -19.40
CA ASP A 98 -0.65 -7.73 -18.68
C ASP A 98 0.14 -6.49 -18.27
N LEU A 99 0.64 -6.53 -17.04
CA LEU A 99 1.52 -5.53 -16.46
C LEU A 99 2.88 -6.15 -16.22
N ASP A 100 3.91 -5.51 -16.76
CA ASP A 100 5.32 -5.85 -16.51
C ASP A 100 6.06 -4.55 -16.21
N ILE A 101 6.45 -4.39 -14.94
CA ILE A 101 7.15 -3.22 -14.42
C ILE A 101 8.61 -3.63 -14.15
N PRO A 102 9.58 -3.12 -14.94
CA PRO A 102 10.98 -3.47 -14.79
C PRO A 102 11.54 -3.17 -13.39
N LEU A 103 12.46 -4.03 -12.93
CA LEU A 103 13.09 -3.91 -11.62
C LEU A 103 13.75 -2.54 -11.38
N ASN A 104 14.45 -2.00 -12.39
CA ASN A 104 15.11 -0.69 -12.28
C ASN A 104 14.11 0.45 -12.04
N THR A 105 12.92 0.40 -12.66
CA THR A 105 11.84 1.36 -12.43
C THR A 105 11.32 1.25 -11.00
N LEU A 106 11.12 0.03 -10.49
CA LEU A 106 10.70 -0.18 -9.11
C LEU A 106 11.75 0.29 -8.10
N GLN A 107 13.03 0.00 -8.33
CA GLN A 107 14.11 0.38 -7.44
C GLN A 107 14.29 1.90 -7.36
N ALA A 108 14.20 2.59 -8.51
CA ALA A 108 14.23 4.05 -8.54
C ALA A 108 13.09 4.64 -7.70
N ARG A 109 11.85 4.17 -7.92
CA ARG A 109 10.68 4.64 -7.17
C ARG A 109 10.74 4.27 -5.69
N ALA A 110 11.22 3.07 -5.35
CA ALA A 110 11.39 2.64 -3.96
C ALA A 110 12.40 3.53 -3.22
N THR A 111 13.48 3.93 -3.91
CA THR A 111 14.50 4.84 -3.36
C THR A 111 13.89 6.22 -3.06
N GLU A 112 13.09 6.75 -3.98
CA GLU A 112 12.35 8.00 -3.78
C GLU A 112 11.40 7.90 -2.58
N LEU A 113 10.59 6.83 -2.51
CA LEU A 113 9.69 6.58 -1.39
C LEU A 113 10.44 6.49 -0.05
N LEU A 114 11.58 5.81 -0.01
CA LEU A 114 12.39 5.71 1.20
C LEU A 114 13.00 7.06 1.62
N SER A 115 13.35 7.90 0.65
CA SER A 115 13.86 9.24 0.94
C SER A 115 12.77 10.15 1.54
N GLU A 116 11.53 10.03 1.07
CA GLU A 116 10.40 10.87 1.51
C GLU A 116 9.74 10.35 2.78
N CYS A 117 9.48 9.04 2.86
CA CYS A 117 8.66 8.41 3.90
C CYS A 117 9.35 7.25 4.64
N GLY A 118 10.68 7.11 4.53
CA GLY A 118 11.42 5.96 5.06
C GLY A 118 11.27 5.72 6.57
N THR A 119 11.07 6.76 7.38
CA THR A 119 10.78 6.59 8.82
C THR A 119 9.43 5.91 9.05
N THR A 120 8.40 6.29 8.30
CA THR A 120 7.08 5.64 8.35
C THR A 120 7.17 4.20 7.88
N LEU A 121 7.86 3.93 6.76
CA LEU A 121 8.03 2.57 6.24
C LEU A 121 8.78 1.67 7.22
N ARG A 122 9.84 2.17 7.86
CA ARG A 122 10.55 1.45 8.92
C ARG A 122 9.66 1.13 10.12
N ARG A 123 8.79 2.06 10.54
CA ARG A 123 7.85 1.84 11.64
C ARG A 123 6.79 0.80 11.29
N VAL A 124 6.22 0.85 10.08
CA VAL A 124 5.24 -0.15 9.60
C VAL A 124 5.90 -1.53 9.53
N ALA A 125 7.10 -1.62 8.96
CA ALA A 125 7.85 -2.87 8.90
C ALA A 125 8.13 -3.45 10.30
N ALA A 126 8.59 -2.61 11.24
CA ALA A 126 8.83 -3.04 12.62
C ALA A 126 7.54 -3.49 13.32
N GLY A 127 6.42 -2.78 13.10
CA GLY A 127 5.11 -3.16 13.64
C GLY A 127 4.64 -4.52 13.14
N LEU A 128 4.79 -4.80 11.84
CA LEU A 128 4.44 -6.11 11.28
C LEU A 128 5.32 -7.25 11.83
N ALA A 129 6.58 -6.95 12.14
CA ALA A 129 7.56 -7.89 12.65
C ALA A 129 7.49 -8.13 14.17
N MET A 130 6.56 -7.48 14.90
CA MET A 130 6.44 -7.65 16.35
C MET A 130 6.16 -9.12 16.72
N PRO A 131 6.98 -9.74 17.58
CA PRO A 131 6.88 -11.17 17.87
C PRO A 131 5.57 -11.56 18.58
N ASP A 132 5.03 -10.65 19.39
CA ASP A 132 3.87 -10.80 20.28
C ASP A 132 2.53 -10.45 19.61
N TRP A 133 2.43 -10.61 18.29
CA TRP A 133 1.17 -10.37 17.58
C TRP A 133 0.05 -11.23 18.19
N PRO A 134 -1.14 -10.67 18.47
CA PRO A 134 -2.22 -11.41 19.12
C PRO A 134 -2.55 -12.69 18.36
N GLU A 135 -2.62 -13.80 19.10
CA GLU A 135 -2.93 -15.11 18.53
C GLU A 135 -4.30 -15.08 17.84
N GLY A 136 -4.37 -15.65 16.63
CA GLY A 136 -5.59 -15.65 15.80
C GLY A 136 -5.84 -14.37 14.99
N MET A 137 -5.06 -13.31 15.17
CA MET A 137 -5.18 -12.08 14.37
C MET A 137 -4.25 -12.09 13.16
N VAL A 138 -4.75 -11.61 12.02
CA VAL A 138 -3.93 -11.41 10.82
C VAL A 138 -2.93 -10.28 11.08
N ARG A 139 -1.66 -10.51 10.76
CA ARG A 139 -0.61 -9.49 10.81
C ARG A 139 -0.84 -8.45 9.74
N ALA A 140 -1.50 -7.35 10.10
CA ALA A 140 -1.86 -6.32 9.15
C ALA A 140 -1.87 -4.91 9.76
N LEU A 141 -1.41 -3.92 9.00
CA LEU A 141 -1.42 -2.50 9.36
C LEU A 141 -1.97 -1.69 8.20
N SER A 142 -2.77 -0.67 8.51
CA SER A 142 -3.28 0.27 7.50
C SER A 142 -2.64 1.64 7.68
N PHE A 143 -2.30 2.29 6.58
CA PHE A 143 -1.86 3.68 6.57
C PHE A 143 -2.21 4.35 5.24
N SER A 144 -2.24 5.67 5.25
CA SER A 144 -2.47 6.46 4.05
C SER A 144 -1.18 7.13 3.59
N VAL A 145 -0.92 7.06 2.28
CA VAL A 145 0.12 7.83 1.61
C VAL A 145 -0.56 8.99 0.91
N SER A 146 -0.36 10.20 1.43
CA SER A 146 -0.74 11.41 0.71
C SER A 146 0.36 11.72 -0.31
N PRO A 147 0.05 11.86 -1.61
CA PRO A 147 1.03 12.40 -2.53
C PRO A 147 1.38 13.81 -2.06
N THR A 148 2.64 14.01 -1.66
CA THR A 148 3.17 15.36 -1.56
C THR A 148 3.21 15.87 -2.99
N ASP A 149 2.41 16.89 -3.30
CA ASP A 149 2.42 17.55 -4.60
C ASP A 149 3.83 18.14 -4.81
N THR A 150 4.73 17.33 -5.38
CA THR A 150 6.09 17.73 -5.71
C THR A 150 6.20 17.83 -7.22
N TYR A 151 5.30 18.64 -7.78
CA TYR A 151 5.47 19.26 -9.09
C TYR A 151 5.38 20.77 -8.89
N TYR A 152 6.50 21.42 -8.57
CA TYR A 152 6.80 22.76 -9.06
C TYR A 152 8.31 22.95 -9.20
N THR A 153 8.82 22.56 -10.37
CA THR A 153 9.93 23.27 -10.99
C THR A 153 9.38 24.64 -11.42
N GLY A 154 9.68 25.69 -10.67
CA GLY A 154 9.29 27.05 -11.01
C GLY A 154 9.41 27.98 -9.80
N GLY A 155 10.43 28.84 -9.81
CA GLY A 155 10.79 29.67 -8.68
C GLY A 155 9.72 30.69 -8.26
N GLY A 156 9.84 31.14 -7.00
CA GLY A 156 9.16 32.32 -6.49
C GLY A 156 8.48 32.11 -5.14
N ALA A 157 9.12 32.65 -4.10
CA ALA A 157 8.53 33.11 -2.84
C ALA A 157 7.66 32.13 -2.00
N GLY A 158 8.28 31.60 -0.95
CA GLY A 158 7.72 31.57 0.41
C GLY A 158 6.51 30.70 0.69
N PHE A 159 6.74 29.47 1.15
CA PHE A 159 5.89 28.86 2.17
C PHE A 159 6.71 27.91 3.04
N VAL A 160 7.01 28.33 4.28
CA VAL A 160 7.55 27.46 5.32
C VAL A 160 6.37 26.67 5.89
N GLY A 161 6.03 25.56 5.25
CA GLY A 161 5.03 24.61 5.74
C GLY A 161 5.62 23.76 6.86
N HIS A 162 5.34 24.16 8.10
CA HIS A 162 5.58 23.42 9.33
C HIS A 162 5.08 21.96 9.18
N ARG A 163 5.99 20.99 9.28
CA ARG A 163 5.67 19.56 9.41
C ARG A 163 4.78 19.37 10.64
N ASP A 164 3.55 18.94 10.40
CA ASP A 164 2.56 18.65 11.44
C ASP A 164 2.81 17.24 12.00
N ASP A 165 3.67 17.15 13.01
CA ASP A 165 3.88 15.94 13.81
C ASP A 165 2.62 15.57 14.65
N GLY A 166 1.61 16.45 14.71
CA GLY A 166 0.39 16.26 15.51
C GLY A 166 -0.62 15.25 14.94
N GLN A 167 -0.57 14.96 13.64
CA GLN A 167 -1.48 13.97 13.02
C GLN A 167 -1.10 12.52 13.42
N VAL A 168 0.13 12.29 13.86
CA VAL A 168 0.71 10.98 14.17
C VAL A 168 0.41 10.54 15.61
N GLU A 169 0.38 11.48 16.55
CA GLU A 169 -0.02 11.25 17.96
C GLU A 169 -1.49 10.80 18.04
N ASN A 170 -2.35 11.38 17.20
CA ASN A 170 -3.79 11.07 17.15
C ASN A 170 -4.08 9.64 16.66
N TRP A 171 -3.15 9.01 15.94
CA TRP A 171 -3.26 7.62 15.49
C TRP A 171 -2.93 6.61 16.61
N LEU A 172 -1.97 6.92 17.49
CA LEU A 172 -1.66 6.08 18.64
C LEU A 172 -2.81 6.06 19.67
N ASP A 173 -3.51 7.18 19.86
CA ASP A 173 -4.71 7.25 20.69
C ASP A 173 -5.90 6.52 20.04
N SER A 174 -6.02 6.54 18.72
CA SER A 174 -7.02 5.73 17.99
C SER A 174 -6.81 4.22 18.17
N VAL A 175 -5.56 3.76 18.19
CA VAL A 175 -5.25 2.33 18.39
C VAL A 175 -5.50 1.91 19.85
N ARG A 176 -5.18 2.77 20.83
CA ARG A 176 -5.52 2.53 22.25
C ARG A 176 -7.02 2.53 22.54
N THR A 177 -7.80 3.35 21.83
CA THR A 177 -9.26 3.45 22.03
C THR A 177 -10.00 2.26 21.40
N ALA A 178 -9.42 1.60 20.39
CA ALA A 178 -10.03 0.44 19.73
C ALA A 178 -10.10 -0.82 20.63
N ASP A 179 -9.33 -0.86 21.73
CA ASP A 179 -9.37 -1.94 22.73
C ASP A 179 -10.58 -1.85 23.70
N ALA A 180 -11.46 -0.84 23.56
CA ALA A 180 -12.60 -0.62 24.45
C ALA A 180 -13.93 -1.22 23.95
N PHE A 181 -13.94 -2.07 22.93
CA PHE A 181 -15.13 -2.89 22.61
C PHE A 181 -15.17 -4.12 23.53
N SER A 182 -15.55 -3.88 24.78
CA SER A 182 -16.14 -4.88 25.66
C SER A 182 -17.37 -5.46 24.95
N PHE A 183 -17.33 -6.75 24.61
CA PHE A 183 -18.54 -7.48 24.24
C PHE A 183 -19.39 -7.63 25.50
N ASP A 184 -20.50 -6.91 25.60
CA ASP A 184 -21.58 -7.24 26.53
C ASP A 184 -22.12 -8.62 26.11
N VAL A 185 -21.84 -9.64 26.92
CA VAL A 185 -22.51 -10.93 26.84
C VAL A 185 -23.83 -10.76 27.59
N GLU A 186 -24.86 -10.34 26.87
CA GLU A 186 -26.25 -10.50 27.31
C GLU A 186 -26.68 -11.92 26.91
N GLY A 187 -26.82 -12.80 27.91
CA GLY A 187 -27.24 -14.18 27.74
C GLY A 187 -28.00 -14.68 28.97
N ASP A 188 -29.32 -14.71 28.80
CA ASP A 188 -30.43 -15.30 29.60
C ASP A 188 -30.06 -16.33 30.69
#